data_AF-A0A7L2X8J6-F1
#
_entry.id   AF-A0A7L2X8J6-F1
#
_cell.length_a   1.000
_cell.length_b   1.000
_cell.length_c   1.000
_cell.angle_alpha   90.00
_cell.angle_beta   90.00
_cell.angle_gamma   90.00
#
_symmetry.space_group_name_H-M   'P 1'
#
loop_
_entity.id
_entity.type
_entity.pdbx_description
1 polymer ?
#
loop_
_entity_poly.entity_id
_entity_poly.type
_entity_poly.pdbx_seq_one_letter_code
_entity_poly.pdbx_strand_id
1 'polypeptide(L)'
;VSQLGGSRPIHSLHIGNDGAAFVALTCAQVLLPSAALMSPSESRAGAEPRRVRLFGPDSLVKAAAQGTWDRLRVVLSQPYCQSRPFGLSFIRVFAAPEEDEAPPEAPV
;
A
#
# COMPACT_ATOMS: atom_id res chain seq x y z
N VAL A 1 -7.95 10.27 -3.55
CA VAL A 1 -7.78 10.24 -2.08
C VAL A 1 -8.92 9.41 -1.54
N SER A 2 -8.63 8.41 -0.71
CA SER A 2 -9.62 7.47 -0.18
C SER A 2 -9.82 7.72 1.31
N GLN A 3 -11.07 7.67 1.79
CA GLN A 3 -11.38 7.66 3.21
C GLN A 3 -11.27 6.22 3.75
N LEU A 4 -10.70 6.08 4.94
CA LEU A 4 -10.65 4.83 5.69
C LEU A 4 -11.88 4.73 6.60
N GLY A 5 -12.28 3.51 6.97
CA GLY A 5 -13.48 3.28 7.81
C GLY A 5 -13.36 3.79 9.26
N GLY A 6 -12.17 4.24 9.67
CA GLY A 6 -11.91 4.84 10.97
C GLY A 6 -10.46 5.36 11.05
N SER A 7 -10.18 6.23 12.02
CA SER A 7 -8.83 6.75 12.26
C SER A 7 -8.02 5.74 13.05
N ARG A 8 -7.04 5.09 12.42
CA ARG A 8 -6.23 4.02 13.04
C ARG A 8 -4.78 4.06 12.54
N PRO A 9 -3.81 3.52 13.31
CA PRO A 9 -2.45 3.33 12.82
C PRO A 9 -2.42 2.31 11.68
N ILE A 10 -1.50 2.50 10.73
CA ILE A 10 -1.35 1.62 9.58
C ILE A 10 -0.14 0.72 9.79
N HIS A 11 -0.38 -0.59 9.85
CA HIS A 11 0.64 -1.60 10.12
C HIS A 11 1.22 -2.20 8.84
N SER A 12 0.38 -2.51 7.86
CA SER A 12 0.83 -3.08 6.59
C SER A 12 -0.10 -2.73 5.43
N LEU A 13 0.43 -2.88 4.21
CA LEU A 13 -0.27 -2.57 2.96
C LEU A 13 -0.08 -3.70 1.96
N HIS A 14 -1.18 -4.18 1.35
CA HIS A 14 -1.10 -5.05 0.18
C HIS A 14 -1.57 -4.28 -1.05
N ILE A 15 -0.75 -4.26 -2.10
CA ILE A 15 -1.01 -3.50 -3.32
C ILE A 15 -1.01 -4.47 -4.50
N GLY A 16 -2.16 -4.61 -5.14
CA GLY A 16 -2.29 -5.30 -6.43
C GLY A 16 -2.11 -4.31 -7.56
N ASN A 17 -1.04 -4.45 -8.34
CA ASN A 17 -0.77 -3.56 -9.47
C ASN A 17 -1.75 -3.78 -10.62
N ASP A 18 -1.91 -2.78 -11.48
CA ASP A 18 -2.44 -2.94 -12.84
C ASP A 18 -1.68 -2.01 -13.80
N GLY A 19 -0.41 -2.32 -14.04
CA GLY A 19 0.43 -1.64 -15.02
C GLY A 19 1.14 -0.37 -14.54
N ALA A 20 1.05 0.02 -13.27
CA ALA A 20 1.84 1.14 -12.73
C ALA A 20 3.31 0.71 -12.51
N ALA A 21 4.27 1.61 -12.78
CA ALA A 21 5.68 1.33 -12.50
C ALA A 21 6.03 1.62 -11.04
N PHE A 22 5.44 2.66 -10.47
CA PHE A 22 5.70 3.11 -9.11
C PHE A 22 4.42 3.40 -8.36
N VAL A 23 4.47 3.21 -7.05
CA VAL A 23 3.43 3.59 -6.10
C VAL A 23 4.03 4.32 -4.91
N ALA A 24 3.37 5.39 -4.46
CA ALA A 24 3.71 6.11 -3.24
C ALA A 24 2.44 6.42 -2.45
N LEU A 25 2.50 6.34 -1.12
CA LEU A 25 1.36 6.56 -0.25
C LEU A 25 1.65 7.65 0.77
N THR A 26 0.65 8.51 1.00
CA THR A 26 0.71 9.59 1.98
C THR A 26 -0.59 9.68 2.77
N CYS A 27 -0.48 9.95 4.06
CA CYS A 27 -1.56 10.23 4.99
C CYS A 27 -1.24 11.56 5.68
N ALA A 28 -1.18 12.66 4.94
CA ALA A 28 -0.54 13.94 5.32
C ALA A 28 1.00 13.88 5.47
N GLN A 29 1.56 12.75 5.92
CA GLN A 29 2.98 12.44 5.87
C GLN A 29 3.25 11.29 4.90
N VAL A 30 4.50 11.14 4.46
CA VAL A 30 4.91 10.00 3.62
C VAL A 30 4.82 8.72 4.44
N LEU A 31 3.92 7.82 4.06
CA LEU A 31 3.73 6.52 4.69
C LEU A 31 4.55 5.45 3.99
N LEU A 32 4.42 5.38 2.65
CA LEU A 32 5.22 4.52 1.80
C LEU A 32 5.96 5.42 0.80
N PRO A 33 7.31 5.49 0.87
CA PRO A 33 8.11 6.14 -0.16
C PRO A 33 7.87 5.50 -1.53
N SER A 34 8.31 6.16 -2.61
CA SER A 34 8.16 5.62 -3.96
C SER A 34 8.72 4.20 -4.06
N ALA A 35 7.84 3.24 -4.36
CA ALA A 35 8.15 1.82 -4.43
C ALA A 35 7.87 1.29 -5.84
N ALA A 36 8.84 0.57 -6.41
CA ALA A 36 8.72 0.03 -7.77
C ALA A 36 7.78 -1.20 -7.82
N LEU A 37 6.74 -1.15 -8.64
CA LEU A 37 5.89 -2.31 -8.93
C LEU A 37 6.34 -3.04 -10.20
N MET A 38 6.96 -2.32 -11.15
CA MET A 38 7.53 -2.84 -12.38
C MET A 38 8.90 -2.22 -12.65
N SER A 39 9.78 -2.97 -13.29
CA SER A 39 11.01 -2.46 -13.89
C SER A 39 10.72 -1.66 -15.17
N PRO A 40 11.68 -0.86 -15.67
CA PRO A 40 11.53 -0.14 -16.94
C PRO A 40 11.28 -1.08 -18.12
N SER A 41 11.93 -2.24 -18.16
CA SER A 41 11.79 -3.21 -19.25
C SER A 41 10.43 -3.89 -19.22
N GLU A 42 9.96 -4.32 -18.04
CA GLU A 42 8.59 -4.86 -17.87
C GLU A 42 7.55 -3.80 -18.26
N SER A 43 7.74 -2.55 -17.86
CA SER A 43 6.83 -1.44 -18.17
C SER A 43 6.73 -1.13 -19.66
N ARG A 44 7.85 -1.20 -20.41
CA ARG A 44 7.86 -1.04 -21.87
C ARG A 44 7.24 -2.24 -22.58
N ALA A 45 7.55 -3.46 -22.12
CA ALA A 45 6.97 -4.67 -22.70
C ALA A 45 5.48 -4.84 -22.36
N GLY A 46 5.03 -4.31 -21.23
CA GLY A 46 3.71 -4.65 -20.64
C GLY A 46 3.68 -6.04 -20.05
N ALA A 47 4.83 -6.55 -19.61
CA ALA A 47 4.94 -7.87 -18.99
C ALA A 47 4.58 -7.76 -17.50
N GLU A 48 3.81 -8.74 -17.00
CA GLU A 48 3.46 -8.89 -15.59
C GLU A 48 2.79 -7.66 -14.91
N PRO A 49 1.79 -7.00 -15.53
CA PRO A 49 1.22 -5.76 -15.00
C PRO A 49 0.45 -5.94 -13.68
N ARG A 50 0.13 -7.18 -13.29
CA ARG A 50 -0.75 -7.53 -12.15
C ARG A 50 -0.03 -8.08 -10.93
N ARG A 51 1.25 -7.74 -10.77
CA ARG A 51 2.04 -8.16 -9.61
C ARG A 51 1.46 -7.62 -8.31
N VAL A 52 1.38 -8.47 -7.28
CA VAL A 52 1.01 -8.07 -5.92
C VAL A 52 2.28 -7.82 -5.12
N ARG A 53 2.34 -6.71 -4.39
CA ARG A 53 3.40 -6.41 -3.42
C ARG A 53 2.82 -6.23 -2.02
N LEU A 54 3.50 -6.83 -1.05
CA LEU A 54 3.19 -6.73 0.37
C LEU A 54 4.23 -5.82 1.00
N PHE A 55 3.76 -4.82 1.74
CA PHE A 55 4.59 -3.89 2.49
C PHE A 55 4.26 -4.09 3.96
N GLY A 56 5.19 -4.73 4.67
CA GLY A 56 5.11 -4.88 6.12
C GLY A 56 5.56 -3.60 6.84
N PRO A 57 5.54 -3.61 8.19
CA PRO A 57 5.90 -2.45 9.01
C PRO A 57 7.26 -1.85 8.68
N ASP A 58 8.25 -2.69 8.35
CA ASP A 58 9.61 -2.27 8.02
C ASP A 58 9.73 -1.53 6.69
N SER A 59 8.73 -1.67 5.81
CA SER A 59 8.65 -0.93 4.55
C SER A 59 7.97 0.44 4.72
N LEU A 60 7.34 0.70 5.86
CA LEU A 60 6.63 1.94 6.13
C LEU A 60 7.52 2.93 6.90
N VAL A 61 7.27 4.21 6.70
CA VAL A 61 7.90 5.26 7.50
C VAL A 61 7.32 5.19 8.91
N LYS A 62 8.15 4.81 9.91
CA LYS A 62 7.73 4.59 11.30
C LYS A 62 6.90 5.75 11.89
N ALA A 63 7.36 6.98 11.69
CA ALA A 63 6.67 8.17 12.20
C ALA A 63 5.24 8.32 11.64
N ALA A 64 5.06 8.02 10.34
CA ALA A 64 3.74 8.02 9.72
C ALA A 64 2.92 6.78 10.14
N ALA A 65 3.53 5.60 10.24
CA ALA A 65 2.83 4.36 10.60
C ALA A 65 2.23 4.39 12.03
N GLN A 66 2.88 5.09 12.96
CA GLN A 66 2.43 5.27 14.35
C GLN A 66 1.31 6.31 14.50
N GLY A 67 1.13 7.21 13.53
CA GLY A 67 0.04 8.18 13.54
C GLY A 67 -1.31 7.53 13.24
N THR A 68 -2.40 8.19 13.63
CA THR A 68 -3.76 7.76 13.30
C THR A 68 -4.26 8.51 12.07
N TRP A 69 -4.78 7.77 11.09
CA TRP A 69 -5.18 8.35 9.81
C TRP A 69 -6.55 7.85 9.38
N ASP A 70 -7.36 8.76 8.87
CA ASP A 70 -8.67 8.51 8.26
C ASP A 70 -8.64 8.67 6.74
N ARG A 71 -7.53 9.16 6.18
CA ARG A 71 -7.37 9.44 4.75
C ARG A 71 -6.05 8.93 4.23
N LEU A 72 -6.13 8.33 3.05
CA LEU A 72 -4.98 7.81 2.32
C LEU A 72 -4.96 8.36 0.91
N ARG A 73 -3.85 8.98 0.52
CA ARG A 73 -3.57 9.37 -0.86
C ARG A 73 -2.59 8.38 -1.45
N VAL A 74 -3.04 7.73 -2.52
CA VAL A 74 -2.22 6.86 -3.37
C VAL A 74 -1.81 7.66 -4.61
N VAL A 75 -0.52 7.64 -4.93
CA VAL A 75 0.04 8.23 -6.14
C VAL A 75 0.67 7.11 -6.95
N LEU A 76 0.25 7.01 -8.22
CA LEU A 76 0.76 6.02 -9.18
C LEU A 76 1.54 6.75 -10.26
N SER A 77 2.57 6.09 -10.80
CA SER A 77 3.33 6.65 -11.91
C SER A 77 3.78 5.56 -12.87
N GLN A 78 3.72 5.85 -14.17
CA GLN A 78 4.20 4.98 -15.23
C GLN A 78 4.98 5.82 -16.27
N PRO A 79 6.24 6.16 -16.00
CA PRO A 79 7.02 7.03 -16.88
C PRO A 79 7.53 6.30 -18.13
N TYR A 80 7.54 4.98 -18.15
CA TYR A 80 8.15 4.20 -19.22
C TYR A 80 7.17 3.79 -20.32
N CYS A 81 5.87 4.00 -20.11
CA CYS A 81 4.83 3.70 -21.09
C CYS A 81 3.62 4.63 -20.91
N GLN A 82 3.53 5.68 -21.73
CA GLN A 82 2.43 6.65 -21.67
C GLN A 82 1.23 6.28 -22.55
N SER A 83 1.36 5.26 -23.41
CA SER A 83 0.32 4.86 -24.36
C SER A 83 -0.70 3.88 -23.80
N ARG A 84 -0.44 3.25 -22.65
CA ARG A 84 -1.33 2.27 -22.02
C ARG A 84 -1.92 2.82 -20.73
N PRO A 85 -3.22 2.58 -20.45
CA PRO A 85 -3.79 2.90 -19.16
C PRO A 85 -3.08 2.09 -18.07
N PHE A 86 -2.96 2.68 -16.89
CA PHE A 86 -2.39 2.03 -15.71
C PHE A 86 -3.16 2.43 -14.46
N GLY A 87 -3.10 1.59 -13.45
CA GLY A 87 -3.79 1.80 -12.19
C GLY A 87 -3.38 0.80 -11.12
N LEU A 88 -4.32 0.51 -10.23
CA LEU A 88 -4.21 -0.57 -9.26
C LEU A 88 -5.42 -1.49 -9.43
N SER A 89 -5.17 -2.78 -9.29
CA SER A 89 -6.23 -3.78 -9.15
C SER A 89 -6.90 -3.67 -7.78
N PHE A 90 -6.11 -3.53 -6.72
CA PHE A 90 -6.62 -3.30 -5.35
C PHE A 90 -5.56 -2.67 -4.45
N ILE A 91 -6.01 -2.09 -3.34
CA ILE A 91 -5.19 -1.78 -2.18
C ILE A 91 -5.92 -2.26 -0.93
N ARG A 92 -5.21 -2.97 -0.04
CA ARG A 92 -5.68 -3.33 1.29
C ARG A 92 -4.78 -2.71 2.34
N VAL A 93 -5.38 -2.10 3.35
CA VAL A 93 -4.72 -1.44 4.46
C VAL A 93 -5.05 -2.21 5.72
N PHE A 94 -4.03 -2.58 6.48
CA PHE A 94 -4.20 -3.32 7.74
C PHE A 94 -3.80 -2.42 8.89
N ALA A 95 -4.67 -2.29 9.88
CA ALA A 95 -4.34 -1.66 11.14
C ALA A 95 -3.48 -2.60 11.99
N ALA A 96 -2.77 -2.04 12.98
CA ALA A 96 -2.13 -2.87 13.99
C ALA A 96 -3.20 -3.70 14.73
N PRO A 97 -2.93 -4.97 15.08
CA PRO A 97 -3.80 -5.71 15.98
C PRO A 97 -3.92 -4.95 17.30
N GLU A 98 -5.13 -4.85 17.84
CA GLU A 98 -5.33 -4.30 19.19
C GLU A 98 -4.72 -5.28 20.20
N GLU A 99 -3.97 -4.77 21.18
CA GLU A 99 -3.31 -5.60 22.21
C GLU A 99 -4.29 -6.35 23.13
N ASP A 100 -5.61 -6.19 22.95
CA ASP A 100 -6.64 -6.70 23.86
C ASP A 100 -7.36 -7.98 23.38
N GLU A 101 -6.93 -8.59 22.27
CA GLU A 101 -7.45 -9.91 21.89
C GLU A 101 -6.59 -11.00 22.54
N ALA A 102 -6.70 -11.10 23.87
CA ALA A 102 -6.28 -12.28 24.61
C ALA A 102 -6.96 -13.51 23.97
N PRO A 103 -6.25 -14.62 23.73
CA PRO A 103 -6.87 -15.84 23.23
C PRO A 103 -8.01 -16.23 24.18
N PRO A 104 -9.19 -16.63 23.68
CA PRO A 104 -10.25 -17.11 24.55
C PRO A 104 -9.70 -18.25 25.41
N GLU A 105 -9.63 -18.02 26.72
CA GLU A 105 -9.18 -19.01 27.70
C GLU A 105 -10.06 -20.25 27.53
N ALA A 106 -9.44 -21.36 27.12
CA ALA A 106 -10.16 -22.60 26.88
C ALA A 106 -10.86 -23.03 28.18
N PRO A 107 -12.16 -23.40 28.16
CA PRO A 107 -12.84 -23.87 29.35
C PRO A 107 -12.14 -25.13 29.88
N VAL A 108 -11.83 -25.13 31.18
CA VAL A 108 -11.28 -26.26 31.95
C VAL A 108 -12.21 -27.46 32.00
#